data_AF-A0A8B7IP83-F1
#
_entry.id   AF-A0A8B7IP83-F1
#
_cell.length_a   1.000
_cell.length_b   1.000
_cell.length_c   1.000
_cell.angle_alpha   90.00
_cell.angle_beta   90.00
_cell.angle_gamma   90.00
#
_symmetry.space_group_name_H-M   'P 1'
#
loop_
_entity.id
_entity.type
_entity.pdbx_description
1 polymer ?
#
loop_
_entity_poly.entity_id
_entity_poly.type
_entity_poly.pdbx_seq_one_letter_code
_entity_poly.pdbx_strand_id
1 'polypeptide(L)'
;MIVFHYYMAITTSPGYPPQAKDDLTGVSICRKCIAPKPARTHHCSICNRCVLKMDHHCPWLNNCVGHFNHRYFFSFCLFMTMGCIYCSISGWDMFRDAYAAIE
;
A
#
# COMPACT_ATOMS: atom_id res chain seq x y z
N MET A 1 -14.36 -9.22 -1.30
CA MET A 1 -13.11 -9.05 -0.51
C MET A 1 -12.11 -8.09 -1.15
N ILE A 2 -11.86 -8.17 -2.47
CA ILE A 2 -10.97 -7.25 -3.20
C ILE A 2 -11.40 -5.78 -3.00
N VAL A 3 -12.66 -5.44 -3.31
CA VAL A 3 -13.18 -4.07 -3.23
C VAL A 3 -13.06 -3.48 -1.82
N PHE A 4 -13.42 -4.24 -0.79
CA PHE A 4 -13.31 -3.80 0.60
C PHE A 4 -11.85 -3.48 0.98
N HIS A 5 -10.91 -4.38 0.70
CA HIS A 5 -9.51 -4.15 1.05
C HIS A 5 -8.88 -3.03 0.21
N TYR A 6 -9.27 -2.89 -1.06
CA TYR A 6 -8.88 -1.76 -1.89
C TYR A 6 -9.40 -0.44 -1.30
N TYR A 7 -10.70 -0.37 -0.97
CA TYR A 7 -11.33 0.80 -0.35
C TYR A 7 -10.65 1.17 0.98
N MET A 8 -10.37 0.19 1.83
CA MET A 8 -9.66 0.43 3.08
C MET A 8 -8.20 0.86 2.86
N ALA A 9 -7.51 0.34 1.84
CA ALA A 9 -6.15 0.74 1.51
C ALA A 9 -6.06 2.20 1.02
N ILE A 10 -7.05 2.66 0.23
CA ILE A 10 -7.10 4.05 -0.28
C ILE A 10 -7.51 5.04 0.81
N THR A 11 -8.51 4.70 1.65
CA THR A 11 -9.12 5.64 2.59
C THR A 11 -8.46 5.65 3.97
N THR A 12 -7.84 4.55 4.39
CA THR A 12 -7.13 4.50 5.68
C THR A 12 -5.86 5.33 5.58
N SER A 13 -5.71 6.28 6.49
CA SER A 13 -4.45 7.02 6.66
C SER A 13 -3.28 6.05 6.84
N PRO A 14 -2.13 6.24 6.16
CA PRO A 14 -0.96 5.37 6.33
C PRO A 14 -0.30 5.51 7.72
N GLY A 15 -0.68 6.54 8.48
CA GLY A 15 -0.10 6.86 9.79
C GLY A 15 1.01 7.89 9.69
N TYR A 16 1.00 8.86 10.62
CA TYR A 16 1.95 9.97 10.69
C TYR A 16 2.61 10.01 12.07
N PRO A 17 3.87 10.46 12.16
CA PRO A 17 4.54 10.53 13.44
C PRO A 17 3.83 11.50 14.40
N PRO A 18 3.70 11.15 15.69
CA PRO A 18 3.15 12.05 16.69
C PRO A 18 4.05 13.27 16.87
N GLN A 19 3.47 14.43 17.17
CA GLN A 19 4.21 15.68 17.37
C GLN A 19 4.78 15.84 18.80
N ALA A 20 4.46 14.91 19.71
CA ALA A 20 4.87 15.01 21.11
C ALA A 20 6.38 14.76 21.29
N LYS A 21 6.98 15.53 22.21
CA LYS A 21 8.41 15.64 22.46
C LYS A 21 8.99 14.60 23.42
N ASP A 22 8.18 13.67 23.93
CA ASP A 22 8.63 12.85 25.04
C ASP A 22 9.52 11.69 24.59
N ASP A 23 10.78 11.81 25.02
CA ASP A 23 11.87 10.85 25.02
C ASP A 23 12.33 10.31 23.64
N LEU A 24 12.69 11.23 22.75
CA LEU A 24 13.28 10.94 21.44
C LEU A 24 14.82 11.01 21.46
N THR A 25 15.44 10.62 22.57
CA THR A 25 16.91 10.53 22.66
C THR A 25 17.43 9.54 21.60
N GLY A 26 18.14 10.06 20.59
CA GLY A 26 18.71 9.27 19.49
C GLY A 26 17.84 9.09 18.24
N VAL A 27 16.72 9.80 18.10
CA VAL A 27 15.86 9.69 16.90
C VAL A 27 16.27 10.68 15.81
N SER A 28 16.47 10.18 14.59
CA SER A 28 16.80 11.02 13.43
C SER A 28 15.73 12.08 13.15
N ILE A 29 16.12 13.25 12.62
CA ILE A 29 15.18 14.32 12.24
C ILE A 29 14.93 14.30 10.74
N CYS A 30 13.67 14.50 10.33
CA CYS A 30 13.34 14.75 8.94
C CYS A 30 13.70 16.21 8.56
N ARG A 31 14.62 16.40 7.62
CA ARG A 31 15.05 17.74 7.16
C ARG A 31 13.97 18.54 6.43
N LYS A 32 12.96 17.88 5.85
CA LYS A 32 11.87 18.55 5.12
C LYS A 32 10.72 18.95 6.03
N CYS A 33 10.37 18.10 6.98
CA CYS A 33 9.28 18.35 7.92
C CYS A 33 9.74 19.05 9.21
N ILE A 34 11.05 19.13 9.47
CA ILE A 34 11.66 19.66 10.70
C ILE A 34 11.01 19.02 11.94
N ALA A 35 10.86 17.70 11.88
CA ALA A 35 10.19 16.91 12.91
C ALA A 35 10.96 15.62 13.17
N PRO A 36 10.89 15.07 14.40
CA PRO A 36 11.45 13.77 14.71
C PRO A 36 10.89 12.69 13.79
N LYS A 37 11.75 11.75 13.42
CA LYS A 37 11.45 10.62 12.54
C LYS A 37 11.57 9.34 13.37
N PRO A 38 10.48 8.93 14.07
CA PRO A 38 10.44 7.66 14.81
C PRO A 38 10.94 6.50 13.97
N ALA A 39 11.39 5.42 14.61
CA ALA A 39 11.93 4.25 13.93
C ALA A 39 11.05 3.82 12.73
N ARG A 40 11.70 3.55 11.60
CA ARG A 40 11.07 3.12 10.33
C ARG A 40 10.11 4.13 9.67
N THR A 41 10.00 5.35 10.17
CA THR A 41 9.28 6.43 9.47
C THR A 41 10.08 6.82 8.22
N HIS A 42 9.47 7.26 7.12
CA HIS A 42 10.19 7.90 6.01
C HIS A 42 9.39 9.09 5.48
N HIS A 43 10.07 10.07 4.87
CA HIS A 43 9.42 11.20 4.23
C HIS A 43 9.05 10.82 2.79
N CYS A 44 7.76 10.88 2.46
CA CYS A 44 7.30 10.77 1.08
C CYS A 44 7.30 12.16 0.45
N SER A 45 8.09 12.35 -0.60
CA SER A 45 8.12 13.61 -1.36
C SER A 45 6.82 13.88 -2.11
N ILE A 46 6.13 12.83 -2.56
CA ILE A 46 4.86 12.94 -3.32
C ILE A 46 3.73 13.42 -2.40
N CYS A 47 3.59 12.81 -1.22
CA CYS A 47 2.61 13.24 -0.22
C CYS A 47 3.09 14.42 0.65
N ASN A 48 4.33 14.88 0.45
CA ASN A 48 5.01 15.94 1.21
C ASN A 48 4.90 15.80 2.74
N ARG A 49 5.05 14.57 3.25
CA ARG A 49 4.88 14.27 4.70
C ARG A 49 5.65 13.03 5.13
N CYS A 50 5.96 12.95 6.42
CA CYS A 50 6.49 11.74 7.05
C CYS A 50 5.39 10.71 7.30
N VAL A 51 5.66 9.46 6.92
CA VAL A 51 4.74 8.32 7.06
C VAL A 51 5.36 7.29 8.00
N LEU A 52 4.61 6.84 8.99
CA LEU A 52 5.04 5.82 9.96
C LEU A 52 5.19 4.46 9.28
N LYS A 53 6.27 3.73 9.60
CA LYS A 53 6.59 2.42 9.00
C LYS A 53 6.34 2.43 7.48
N MET A 54 6.80 3.50 6.82
CA MET A 54 6.53 3.72 5.40
C MET A 54 7.14 2.58 4.61
N ASP A 55 6.33 1.98 3.74
CA ASP A 55 6.76 1.00 2.76
C ASP A 55 7.06 1.73 1.44
N HIS A 56 6.02 2.24 0.77
CA HIS A 56 6.16 3.03 -0.45
C HIS A 56 4.98 3.99 -0.65
N HIS A 57 5.11 4.91 -1.61
CA HIS A 57 3.96 5.61 -2.17
C HIS A 57 3.41 4.80 -3.33
N CYS A 58 2.13 4.42 -3.28
CA CYS A 58 1.51 3.58 -4.30
C CYS A 58 0.64 4.45 -5.21
N PRO A 59 1.02 4.64 -6.49
CA PRO A 59 0.22 5.42 -7.44
C PRO A 59 -1.19 4.83 -7.64
N TRP A 60 -1.31 3.50 -7.58
CA TRP A 60 -2.58 2.77 -7.75
C TRP A 60 -3.59 2.99 -6.62
N LEU A 61 -3.10 3.40 -5.44
CA LEU A 61 -3.93 3.77 -4.31
C LEU A 61 -4.13 5.29 -4.20
N ASN A 62 -3.33 6.07 -4.93
CA ASN A 62 -3.11 7.50 -4.67
C ASN A 62 -2.86 7.79 -3.18
N ASN A 63 -2.13 6.91 -2.51
CA ASN A 63 -1.86 6.97 -1.07
C ASN A 63 -0.54 6.27 -0.75
N CYS A 64 0.09 6.64 0.37
CA CYS A 64 1.21 5.85 0.88
C CYS A 64 0.70 4.55 1.51
N VAL A 65 1.55 3.53 1.48
CA VAL A 65 1.41 2.32 2.29
C VAL A 65 2.32 2.51 3.52
N GLY A 66 1.71 2.51 4.69
CA GLY A 66 2.37 2.74 5.97
C GLY A 66 1.75 1.92 7.08
N HIS A 67 2.10 2.24 8.33
CA HIS A 67 1.78 1.44 9.50
C HIS A 67 0.30 1.00 9.61
N PHE A 68 -0.65 1.90 9.38
CA PHE A 68 -2.07 1.62 9.62
C PHE A 68 -2.79 0.96 8.45
N ASN A 69 -2.32 1.15 7.22
CA ASN A 69 -2.99 0.61 6.02
C ASN A 69 -2.26 -0.54 5.34
N HIS A 70 -1.05 -0.90 5.78
CA HIS A 70 -0.26 -2.01 5.20
C HIS A 70 -1.08 -3.31 5.11
N ARG A 71 -1.81 -3.68 6.18
CA ARG A 71 -2.64 -4.90 6.20
C ARG A 71 -3.69 -4.93 5.09
N TYR A 72 -4.29 -3.78 4.78
CA TYR A 72 -5.32 -3.68 3.75
C TYR A 72 -4.71 -3.79 2.36
N PHE A 73 -3.55 -3.13 2.14
CA PHE A 73 -2.81 -3.25 0.88
C PHE A 73 -2.39 -4.70 0.62
N PHE A 74 -1.80 -5.39 1.61
CA PHE A 74 -1.38 -6.78 1.46
C PHE A 74 -2.57 -7.70 1.13
N SER A 75 -3.65 -7.61 1.90
CA SER A 75 -4.87 -8.40 1.64
C SER A 75 -5.47 -8.08 0.28
N PHE A 76 -5.45 -6.82 -0.17
CA PHE A 76 -5.88 -6.45 -1.52
C PHE A 76 -5.08 -7.19 -2.59
N CYS A 77 -3.74 -7.16 -2.51
CA CYS A 77 -2.87 -7.88 -3.45
C CYS A 77 -3.15 -9.39 -3.45
N LEU A 78 -3.28 -10.00 -2.26
CA LEU A 78 -3.56 -11.43 -2.12
C LEU A 78 -4.88 -11.81 -2.81
N PHE A 79 -5.98 -11.11 -2.49
CA PHE A 79 -7.29 -11.43 -3.07
C PHE A 79 -7.34 -11.12 -4.58
N MET A 80 -6.61 -10.09 -5.04
CA MET A 80 -6.52 -9.77 -6.47
C MET A 80 -5.81 -10.90 -7.22
N THR A 81 -4.66 -11.38 -6.72
CA THR A 81 -3.94 -12.53 -7.29
C THR A 81 -4.81 -13.79 -7.33
N MET A 82 -5.53 -14.11 -6.24
CA MET A 82 -6.46 -15.24 -6.22
C MET A 82 -7.59 -15.08 -7.25
N GLY A 83 -8.12 -13.86 -7.41
CA GLY A 83 -9.12 -13.55 -8.42
C GLY A 83 -8.61 -13.77 -9.85
N CYS A 84 -7.39 -13.31 -10.15
CA CYS A 84 -6.76 -13.57 -11.45
C CYS A 84 -6.57 -15.07 -11.70
N ILE A 85 -6.08 -15.83 -10.72
CA ILE A 85 -5.94 -17.29 -10.84
C ILE A 85 -7.30 -17.94 -11.13
N TYR A 86 -8.33 -17.56 -10.38
CA TYR A 86 -9.69 -18.07 -10.59
C TYR A 86 -10.18 -17.79 -12.00
N CYS A 87 -10.07 -16.55 -12.49
CA CYS A 87 -10.47 -16.17 -13.84
C CYS A 87 -9.68 -16.92 -14.92
N SER A 88 -8.36 -17.08 -14.76
CA SER A 88 -7.52 -17.81 -15.72
C SER A 88 -7.90 -19.29 -15.82
N ILE A 89 -8.21 -19.92 -14.69
CA ILE A 89 -8.62 -21.34 -14.66
C ILE A 89 -10.03 -21.49 -15.25
N SER A 90 -10.98 -20.65 -14.81
CA SER A 90 -12.37 -20.75 -15.26
C SER A 90 -12.58 -20.32 -16.71
N GLY A 91 -11.73 -19.43 -17.23
CA GLY A 91 -11.73 -19.01 -18.63
C GLY A 91 -10.88 -19.87 -19.56
N TRP A 92 -10.24 -20.94 -19.05
CA TRP A 92 -9.24 -21.70 -19.81
C TRP A 92 -9.81 -22.34 -21.08
N ASP A 93 -10.97 -23.01 -20.98
CA ASP A 93 -11.58 -23.68 -22.15
C ASP A 93 -11.98 -22.66 -23.22
N MET A 94 -12.62 -21.56 -22.82
CA MET A 94 -12.99 -20.47 -23.73
C MET A 94 -11.76 -19.83 -24.39
N PHE A 95 -10.67 -19.63 -23.64
CA PHE A 95 -9.42 -19.14 -24.19
C PHE A 95 -8.84 -20.10 -25.22
N ARG A 96 -8.81 -21.40 -24.92
CA ARG A 96 -8.29 -22.43 -25.82
C ARG A 96 -9.12 -22.51 -27.11
N ASP A 97 -10.44 -22.49 -27.00
CA ASP A 97 -11.34 -22.58 -28.14
C ASP A 97 -11.21 -21.33 -29.03
N ALA A 98 -11.11 -20.13 -28.42
CA ALA A 98 -10.86 -18.90 -29.15
C ALA A 98 -9.48 -18.88 -29.83
N TYR A 99 -8.44 -19.39 -29.17
CA TYR A 99 -7.09 -19.48 -29.72
C TYR A 99 -7.05 -20.43 -30.93
N ALA A 100 -7.66 -21.61 -30.82
CA ALA A 100 -7.73 -22.60 -31.89
C ALA A 100 -8.57 -22.16 -33.10
N ALA A 101 -9.42 -21.15 -32.96
CA ALA A 101 -10.20 -20.59 -34.07
C ALA A 101 -9.43 -19.54 -34.89
N ILE A 102 -8.28 -19.06 -34.38
CA ILE A 102 -7.43 -18.05 -35.01
C ILE A 102 -6.21 -18.69 -35.68
N GLU A 103 -5.80 -19.88 -35.23
CA GLU A 103 -4.83 -20.75 -35.92
C GLU A 103 -5.48 -21.60 -37.01
#